data_AF-A0A6A7FXU6-F1
#
_entry.id   AF-A0A6A7FXU6-F1
#
_cell.length_a   1.000
_cell.length_b   1.000
_cell.length_c   1.000
_cell.angle_alpha   90.00
_cell.angle_beta   90.00
_cell.angle_gamma   90.00
#
_symmetry.space_group_name_H-M   'P 1'
#
loop_
_entity.id
_entity.type
_entity.pdbx_description
1 polymer ?
#
loop_
_entity_poly.entity_id
_entity_poly.type
_entity_poly.pdbx_seq_one_letter_code
_entity_poly.pdbx_strand_id
1 'polypeptide(L)'
;MTGHTWRFPCGRWLGRGIDDGSLERILVGEMVPSNVTSDDLIQSCKTPPRCRSPNLSGPRRTDGKPNVGEIQQLLGDAVNNIVKFYYKPEKERGSLTLLLCGDLGLVACLELVFTYGFKSSRFFGKNLYLWDYLERVEQEFRGALRDEREREELTGLTREGATVNILKKNTVALIDKINRKSTPLGKDDKWQLFMCITARDRMLHRLLLPLHQCAASTQLYEDSSFIRDPQLLRDLINVLATIADFDIVLEDSLTRGLDD
;
A
#
# COMPACT_ATOMS: atom_id res chain seq x y z
N MET A 1 19.40 -23.43 -20.94
CA MET A 1 18.40 -23.40 -19.86
C MET A 1 19.13 -23.37 -18.53
N THR A 2 18.77 -22.48 -17.59
CA THR A 2 19.54 -22.23 -16.36
C THR A 2 19.10 -23.06 -15.14
N GLY A 3 18.05 -23.88 -15.26
CA GLY A 3 17.59 -24.79 -14.19
C GLY A 3 16.87 -24.11 -13.01
N HIS A 4 16.65 -22.79 -13.04
CA HIS A 4 15.99 -22.07 -11.97
C HIS A 4 14.47 -22.27 -11.98
N THR A 5 13.88 -22.39 -10.79
CA THR A 5 12.43 -22.43 -10.58
C THR A 5 11.98 -21.09 -10.01
N TRP A 6 10.89 -20.55 -10.55
CA TRP A 6 10.28 -19.29 -10.12
C TRP A 6 8.84 -19.55 -9.67
N ARG A 7 8.40 -18.88 -8.60
CA ARG A 7 7.01 -18.87 -8.14
C ARG A 7 6.37 -17.51 -8.42
N PHE A 8 5.10 -17.53 -8.80
CA PHE A 8 4.29 -16.32 -9.05
C PHE A 8 3.06 -16.40 -8.14
N PRO A 9 3.12 -15.85 -6.92
CA PRO A 9 2.00 -15.93 -5.98
C PRO A 9 0.83 -15.08 -6.49
N CYS A 10 -0.22 -15.72 -7.01
CA CYS A 10 -1.46 -15.03 -7.39
C CYS A 10 -2.43 -14.91 -6.21
N GLY A 11 -2.59 -16.00 -5.45
CA GLY A 11 -3.27 -16.05 -4.14
C GLY A 11 -4.75 -15.64 -4.09
N ARG A 12 -5.33 -15.14 -5.18
CA ARG A 12 -6.65 -14.49 -5.22
C ARG A 12 -7.40 -14.78 -6.53
N TRP A 13 -8.69 -14.49 -6.53
CA TRP A 13 -9.57 -14.72 -7.68
C TRP A 13 -9.62 -13.49 -8.58
N LEU A 14 -9.52 -13.68 -9.90
CA LEU A 14 -9.75 -12.63 -10.90
C LEU A 14 -11.19 -12.69 -11.39
N GLY A 15 -11.88 -11.55 -11.41
CA GLY A 15 -13.23 -11.46 -11.94
C GLY A 15 -14.01 -10.26 -11.43
N ARG A 16 -14.86 -9.70 -12.30
CA ARG A 16 -15.74 -8.58 -11.96
C ARG A 16 -16.67 -8.98 -10.81
N GLY A 17 -16.62 -8.23 -9.71
CA GLY A 17 -17.45 -8.48 -8.52
C GLY A 17 -17.00 -9.68 -7.67
N ILE A 18 -15.82 -10.24 -7.94
CA ILE A 18 -15.19 -11.29 -7.16
C ILE A 18 -13.94 -10.69 -6.50
N ASP A 19 -13.72 -11.00 -5.22
CA ASP A 19 -12.61 -10.46 -4.43
C ASP A 19 -12.46 -8.93 -4.58
N ASP A 20 -11.34 -8.43 -5.09
CA ASP A 20 -11.07 -7.01 -5.29
C ASP A 20 -11.60 -6.44 -6.63
N GLY A 21 -12.24 -7.28 -7.44
CA GLY A 21 -12.80 -6.93 -8.74
C GLY A 21 -11.80 -6.88 -9.88
N SER A 22 -10.54 -7.29 -9.67
CA SER A 22 -9.48 -7.21 -10.67
C SER A 22 -9.73 -8.12 -11.87
N LEU A 23 -9.46 -7.61 -13.07
CA LEU A 23 -9.51 -8.38 -14.33
C LEU A 23 -8.11 -8.79 -14.81
N GLU A 24 -7.06 -8.16 -14.28
CA GLU A 24 -5.66 -8.44 -14.61
C GLU A 24 -4.77 -8.15 -13.40
N ARG A 25 -3.67 -8.89 -13.23
CA ARG A 25 -2.76 -8.68 -12.09
C ARG A 25 -1.31 -8.87 -12.50
N ILE A 26 -0.46 -7.96 -12.03
CA ILE A 26 0.99 -8.07 -12.17
C ILE A 26 1.50 -9.01 -11.07
N LEU A 27 2.16 -10.09 -11.47
CA LEU A 27 2.78 -11.03 -10.55
C LEU A 27 4.29 -10.84 -10.57
N VAL A 28 4.88 -10.60 -9.40
CA VAL A 28 6.33 -10.56 -9.25
C VAL A 28 6.83 -11.98 -9.05
N GLY A 29 7.68 -12.43 -9.98
CA GLY A 29 8.30 -13.74 -9.88
C GLY A 29 9.34 -13.77 -8.77
N GLU A 30 9.22 -14.72 -7.85
CA GLU A 30 10.21 -14.96 -6.81
C GLU A 30 10.99 -16.24 -7.12
N MET A 31 12.32 -16.18 -7.02
CA MET A 31 13.15 -17.36 -7.23
C MET A 31 12.94 -18.33 -6.08
N VAL A 32 12.65 -19.59 -6.41
CA VAL A 32 12.47 -20.64 -5.41
C VAL A 32 13.84 -21.13 -4.96
N PRO A 33 14.16 -21.05 -3.66
CA PRO A 33 15.38 -21.64 -3.13
C PRO A 33 15.41 -23.15 -3.35
N SER A 34 16.57 -23.71 -3.68
CA SER A 34 16.73 -25.13 -4.05
C SER A 34 16.34 -26.13 -2.97
N ASN A 35 16.20 -25.66 -1.72
CA ASN A 35 15.81 -26.46 -0.55
C ASN A 35 14.29 -26.53 -0.34
N VAL A 36 13.48 -25.80 -1.12
CA VAL A 36 12.02 -25.82 -1.00
C VAL A 36 11.45 -26.96 -1.83
N THR A 37 10.61 -27.81 -1.22
CA THR A 37 10.01 -28.96 -1.90
C THR A 37 8.81 -28.55 -2.75
N SER A 38 8.47 -29.36 -3.76
CA SER A 38 7.29 -29.14 -4.60
C SER A 38 5.98 -29.08 -3.78
N ASP A 39 5.89 -29.84 -2.69
CA ASP A 39 4.71 -29.87 -1.82
C ASP A 39 4.56 -28.57 -1.02
N ASP A 40 5.67 -28.01 -0.54
CA ASP A 40 5.69 -26.69 0.13
C ASP A 40 5.27 -25.58 -0.85
N LEU A 41 5.74 -25.65 -2.10
CA LEU A 41 5.35 -24.71 -3.16
C LEU A 41 3.85 -24.80 -3.46
N ILE A 42 3.33 -26.01 -3.65
CA ILE A 42 1.91 -26.24 -3.89
C ILE A 42 1.07 -25.69 -2.74
N GLN A 43 1.52 -25.85 -1.50
CA GLN A 43 0.81 -25.31 -0.35
C GLN A 43 0.85 -23.77 -0.29
N SER A 44 1.98 -23.16 -0.64
CA SER A 44 2.14 -21.70 -0.65
C SER A 44 1.43 -20.99 -1.82
N CYS A 45 1.21 -21.69 -2.94
CA CYS A 45 0.67 -21.10 -4.18
C CYS A 45 -0.82 -21.42 -4.43
N LYS A 46 -1.50 -22.10 -3.51
CA LYS A 46 -2.91 -22.47 -3.67
C LYS A 46 -3.81 -21.24 -3.72
N THR A 47 -4.58 -21.12 -4.81
CA THR A 47 -5.72 -20.19 -4.87
C THR A 47 -6.77 -20.64 -3.83
N PRO A 48 -7.29 -19.75 -2.97
CA PRO A 48 -8.33 -20.09 -2.01
C PRO A 48 -9.56 -20.70 -2.70
N PRO A 49 -10.26 -21.70 -2.11
CA PRO A 49 -11.44 -22.29 -2.75
C PRO A 49 -12.53 -21.25 -3.04
N ARG A 50 -13.17 -21.37 -4.21
CA ARG A 50 -14.15 -20.43 -4.79
C ARG A 50 -15.40 -20.21 -3.91
N CYS A 51 -15.59 -21.04 -2.89
CA CYS A 51 -16.70 -21.01 -1.94
C CYS A 51 -16.19 -21.16 -0.49
N ARG A 52 -15.56 -20.12 0.06
CA ARG A 52 -15.55 -19.89 1.50
C ARG A 52 -15.71 -18.40 1.76
N SER A 53 -16.67 -18.08 2.63
CA SER A 53 -16.89 -16.77 3.23
C SER A 53 -15.56 -16.08 3.58
N PRO A 54 -15.42 -14.76 3.36
CA PRO A 54 -14.15 -14.02 3.41
C PRO A 54 -13.56 -13.82 4.82
N ASN A 55 -13.94 -14.66 5.78
CA ASN A 55 -13.46 -14.59 7.16
C ASN A 55 -12.16 -15.38 7.41
N LEU A 56 -11.41 -15.74 6.36
CA LEU A 56 -10.13 -16.40 6.52
C LEU A 56 -9.11 -15.75 5.59
N SER A 57 -8.24 -14.95 6.19
CA SER A 57 -6.91 -14.63 5.66
C SER A 57 -6.26 -15.89 5.06
N GLY A 58 -5.51 -15.72 3.98
CA GLY A 58 -4.82 -16.79 3.26
C GLY A 58 -3.97 -17.72 4.15
N PRO A 59 -3.50 -18.85 3.62
CA PRO A 59 -3.05 -19.98 4.43
C PRO A 59 -1.75 -19.71 5.21
N ARG A 60 -1.89 -19.72 6.54
CA ARG A 60 -0.96 -20.18 7.59
C ARG A 60 0.49 -19.69 7.55
N ARG A 61 0.74 -18.58 8.27
CA ARG A 61 1.94 -18.39 9.10
C ARG A 61 1.47 -17.93 10.48
N THR A 62 1.56 -18.82 11.47
CA THR A 62 1.39 -18.62 12.93
C THR A 62 0.07 -18.03 13.46
N ASP A 63 -0.40 -18.57 14.58
CA ASP A 63 -1.65 -18.21 15.27
C ASP A 63 -1.68 -16.74 15.71
N GLY A 64 -2.63 -15.97 15.16
CA GLY A 64 -2.92 -14.59 15.57
C GLY A 64 -2.73 -13.57 14.45
N LYS A 65 -3.55 -12.51 14.44
CA LYS A 65 -3.19 -11.29 13.68
C LYS A 65 -1.85 -10.80 14.24
N PRO A 66 -0.88 -10.42 13.38
CA PRO A 66 0.43 -10.00 13.86
C PRO A 66 0.28 -8.82 14.83
N ASN A 67 1.02 -8.87 15.92
CA ASN A 67 0.99 -7.79 16.91
C ASN A 67 1.78 -6.57 16.40
N VAL A 68 1.66 -5.44 17.11
CA VAL A 68 2.31 -4.18 16.71
C VAL A 68 3.83 -4.35 16.54
N GLY A 69 4.49 -5.06 17.46
CA GLY A 69 5.94 -5.28 17.42
C GLY A 69 6.38 -6.09 16.22
N GLU A 70 5.63 -7.14 15.86
CA GLU A 70 5.88 -7.94 14.65
C GLU A 70 5.73 -7.11 13.38
N ILE A 71 4.68 -6.28 13.30
CA ILE A 71 4.45 -5.39 12.15
C ILE A 71 5.58 -4.36 12.02
N GLN A 72 5.99 -3.74 13.13
CA GLN A 72 7.10 -2.79 13.15
C GLN A 72 8.42 -3.44 12.71
N GLN A 73 8.69 -4.66 13.16
CA GLN A 73 9.88 -5.40 12.76
C GLN A 73 9.86 -5.70 11.25
N LEU A 74 8.76 -6.23 10.73
CA LEU A 74 8.62 -6.54 9.31
C LEU A 74 8.82 -5.29 8.44
N LEU A 75 8.19 -4.17 8.82
CA LEU A 75 8.37 -2.91 8.11
C LEU A 75 9.81 -2.41 8.18
N GLY A 76 10.43 -2.47 9.36
CA GLY A 76 11.83 -2.09 9.56
C GLY A 76 12.77 -2.91 8.68
N ASP A 77 12.55 -4.21 8.57
CA ASP A 77 13.33 -5.11 7.72
C ASP A 77 13.15 -4.79 6.23
N ALA A 78 11.91 -4.54 5.77
CA ALA A 78 11.62 -4.16 4.39
C ALA A 78 12.32 -2.84 4.01
N VAL A 79 12.21 -1.82 4.87
CA VAL A 79 12.88 -0.54 4.70
C VAL A 79 14.40 -0.69 4.69
N ASN A 80 14.97 -1.45 5.63
CA ASN A 80 16.41 -1.73 5.69
C ASN A 80 16.91 -2.45 4.42
N ASN A 81 16.11 -3.35 3.84
CA ASN A 81 16.47 -4.01 2.58
C ASN A 81 16.52 -3.02 1.40
N ILE A 82 15.62 -2.05 1.34
CA ILE A 82 15.66 -0.95 0.36
C ILE A 82 16.90 -0.08 0.58
N VAL A 83 17.18 0.31 1.83
CA VAL A 83 18.38 1.08 2.17
C VAL A 83 19.65 0.34 1.70
N LYS A 84 19.78 -0.95 2.04
CA LYS A 84 20.90 -1.80 1.59
C LYS A 84 21.01 -1.89 0.08
N PHE A 85 19.88 -1.93 -0.64
CA PHE A 85 19.87 -1.93 -2.10
C PHE A 85 20.55 -0.68 -2.68
N TYR A 86 20.27 0.50 -2.13
CA TYR A 86 20.87 1.75 -2.62
C TYR A 86 22.35 1.90 -2.26
N TYR A 87 22.79 1.34 -1.15
CA TYR A 87 24.22 1.32 -0.80
C TYR A 87 25.05 0.32 -1.60
N LYS A 88 24.42 -0.69 -2.23
CA LYS A 88 25.12 -1.64 -3.09
C LYS A 88 25.47 -1.03 -4.46
N PRO A 89 26.62 -1.41 -5.06
CA PRO A 89 26.93 -1.09 -6.45
C PRO A 89 25.82 -1.60 -7.38
N GLU A 90 25.48 -0.84 -8.42
CA GLU A 90 24.37 -1.15 -9.33
C GLU A 90 24.42 -2.57 -9.93
N LYS A 91 25.63 -3.06 -10.23
CA LYS A 91 25.87 -4.40 -10.79
C LYS A 91 25.52 -5.55 -9.84
N GLU A 92 25.41 -5.27 -8.54
CA GLU A 92 25.13 -6.26 -7.48
C GLU A 92 23.71 -6.10 -6.90
N ARG A 93 22.94 -5.15 -7.45
CA ARG A 93 21.58 -4.89 -7.01
C ARG A 93 20.66 -6.02 -7.49
N GLY A 94 19.76 -6.42 -6.59
CA GLY A 94 18.64 -7.31 -6.91
C GLY A 94 17.54 -6.58 -7.67
N SER A 95 16.32 -7.10 -7.61
CA SER A 95 15.14 -6.39 -8.15
C SER A 95 14.58 -5.43 -7.10
N LEU A 96 14.52 -4.13 -7.42
CA LEU A 96 13.83 -3.14 -6.57
C LEU A 96 12.32 -3.42 -6.50
N THR A 97 11.73 -3.86 -7.61
CA THR A 97 10.33 -4.29 -7.69
C THR A 97 10.01 -5.39 -6.68
N LEU A 98 10.92 -6.35 -6.47
CA LEU A 98 10.76 -7.38 -5.45
C LEU A 98 10.80 -6.80 -4.02
N LEU A 99 11.66 -5.81 -3.77
CA LEU A 99 11.75 -5.15 -2.47
C LEU A 99 10.53 -4.27 -2.17
N LEU A 100 9.87 -3.74 -3.19
CA LEU A 100 8.65 -2.95 -3.05
C LEU A 100 7.40 -3.84 -2.96
N CYS A 101 7.24 -4.76 -3.90
CA CYS A 101 5.98 -5.49 -4.16
C CYS A 101 6.04 -7.00 -3.90
N GLY A 102 7.17 -7.55 -3.45
CA GLY A 102 7.25 -8.97 -3.05
C GLY A 102 6.47 -9.28 -1.77
N ASP A 103 6.38 -10.56 -1.41
CA ASP A 103 5.56 -11.03 -0.26
C ASP A 103 5.98 -10.40 1.09
N LEU A 104 7.25 -10.01 1.23
CA LEU A 104 7.80 -9.30 2.40
C LEU A 104 8.34 -7.91 2.01
N GLY A 105 7.86 -7.38 0.89
CA GLY A 105 8.21 -6.05 0.40
C GLY A 105 7.56 -4.93 1.21
N LEU A 106 7.95 -3.71 0.88
CA LEU A 106 7.43 -2.49 1.52
C LEU A 106 5.89 -2.41 1.46
N VAL A 107 5.28 -2.69 0.30
CA VAL A 107 3.82 -2.58 0.12
C VAL A 107 3.08 -3.59 1.00
N ALA A 108 3.56 -4.84 1.07
CA ALA A 108 2.95 -5.87 1.93
C ALA A 108 3.04 -5.48 3.41
N CYS A 109 4.16 -4.91 3.85
CA CYS A 109 4.30 -4.42 5.23
C CYS A 109 3.39 -3.22 5.51
N LEU A 110 3.24 -2.30 4.55
CA LEU A 110 2.31 -1.18 4.66
C LEU A 110 0.85 -1.65 4.69
N GLU A 111 0.48 -2.69 3.94
CA GLU A 111 -0.86 -3.28 4.02
C GLU A 111 -1.16 -3.78 5.45
N LEU A 112 -0.19 -4.43 6.11
CA LEU A 112 -0.34 -4.84 7.53
C LEU A 112 -0.54 -3.63 8.45
N VAL A 113 0.25 -2.58 8.27
CA VAL A 113 0.15 -1.33 9.05
C VAL A 113 -1.25 -0.70 8.89
N PHE A 114 -1.74 -0.57 7.66
CA PHE A 114 -3.01 0.07 7.35
C PHE A 114 -4.23 -0.82 7.60
N THR A 115 -4.07 -2.14 7.73
CA THR A 115 -5.17 -3.03 8.14
C THR A 115 -5.26 -3.20 9.66
N TYR A 116 -4.19 -2.89 10.40
CA TYR A 116 -4.18 -2.98 11.85
C TYR A 116 -5.12 -1.95 12.49
N GLY A 117 -6.11 -2.42 13.24
CA GLY A 117 -7.16 -1.59 13.83
C GLY A 117 -8.14 -1.00 12.79
N PHE A 118 -8.13 -1.49 11.54
CA PHE A 118 -9.08 -1.05 10.52
C PHE A 118 -10.45 -1.67 10.75
N LYS A 119 -11.44 -0.83 11.04
CA LYS A 119 -12.83 -1.21 11.28
C LYS A 119 -13.45 -1.64 9.96
N SER A 120 -13.36 -2.93 9.64
CA SER A 120 -14.07 -3.52 8.51
C SER A 120 -15.58 -3.54 8.80
N SER A 121 -16.23 -2.38 8.65
CA SER A 121 -17.67 -2.29 8.74
C SER A 121 -18.26 -2.76 7.41
N ARG A 122 -18.95 -3.89 7.43
CA ARG A 122 -19.76 -4.36 6.29
C ARG A 122 -20.98 -3.47 6.14
N PHE A 123 -20.81 -2.32 5.52
CA PHE A 123 -21.96 -1.53 5.07
C PHE A 123 -22.65 -2.32 3.94
N PHE A 124 -23.84 -2.86 4.22
CA PHE A 124 -24.65 -3.64 3.26
C PHE A 124 -23.98 -4.93 2.73
N GLY A 125 -23.13 -5.58 3.53
CA GLY A 125 -22.55 -6.89 3.16
C GLY A 125 -21.35 -6.84 2.21
N LYS A 126 -20.83 -5.65 1.87
CA LYS A 126 -19.58 -5.50 1.11
C LYS A 126 -18.39 -5.30 2.05
N ASN A 127 -17.26 -5.94 1.71
CA ASN A 127 -15.99 -5.72 2.40
C ASN A 127 -15.47 -4.32 2.08
N LEU A 128 -14.92 -3.64 3.09
CA LEU A 128 -14.29 -2.34 2.94
C LEU A 128 -12.79 -2.53 2.75
N TYR A 129 -12.26 -2.04 1.62
CA TYR A 129 -10.86 -2.17 1.24
C TYR A 129 -10.08 -0.92 1.64
N LEU A 130 -8.75 -1.01 1.69
CA LEU A 130 -7.89 0.16 1.91
C LEU A 130 -8.09 1.22 0.83
N TRP A 131 -8.40 0.79 -0.41
CA TRP A 131 -8.75 1.72 -1.48
C TRP A 131 -10.03 2.52 -1.19
N ASP A 132 -11.06 1.89 -0.58
CA ASP A 132 -12.28 2.62 -0.18
C ASP A 132 -11.99 3.67 0.88
N TYR A 133 -11.02 3.41 1.77
CA TYR A 133 -10.53 4.40 2.72
C TYR A 133 -9.84 5.56 2.01
N LEU A 134 -8.95 5.29 1.04
CA LEU A 134 -8.29 6.32 0.25
C LEU A 134 -9.28 7.18 -0.54
N GLU A 135 -10.34 6.60 -1.10
CA GLU A 135 -11.40 7.36 -1.79
C GLU A 135 -12.16 8.30 -0.83
N ARG A 136 -12.35 7.91 0.44
CA ARG A 136 -12.93 8.80 1.45
C ARG A 136 -11.97 9.92 1.87
N VAL A 137 -10.69 9.60 2.03
CA VAL A 137 -9.64 10.60 2.28
C VAL A 137 -9.60 11.61 1.15
N GLU A 138 -9.69 11.14 -0.10
CA GLU A 138 -9.68 11.99 -1.30
C GLU A 138 -10.85 12.97 -1.30
N GLN A 139 -12.07 12.52 -0.97
CA GLN A 139 -13.25 13.38 -0.82
C GLN A 139 -13.05 14.45 0.24
N GLU A 140 -12.50 14.09 1.41
CA GLU A 140 -12.25 15.04 2.49
C GLU A 140 -11.15 16.05 2.14
N PHE A 141 -10.06 15.60 1.51
CA PHE A 141 -9.00 16.48 1.05
C PHE A 141 -9.51 17.46 0.00
N ARG A 142 -10.35 17.00 -0.93
CA ARG A 142 -11.00 17.85 -1.93
C ARG A 142 -11.91 18.90 -1.29
N GLY A 143 -12.70 18.51 -0.28
CA GLY A 143 -13.51 19.44 0.52
C GLY A 143 -12.66 20.49 1.24
N ALA A 144 -11.66 20.05 2.01
CA ALA A 144 -10.77 20.96 2.73
C ALA A 144 -10.02 21.94 1.81
N LEU A 145 -9.63 21.50 0.61
CA LEU A 145 -8.98 22.36 -0.39
C LEU A 145 -9.94 23.39 -1.00
N ARG A 146 -11.23 23.04 -1.16
CA ARG A 146 -12.28 23.98 -1.59
C ARG A 146 -12.52 25.02 -0.50
N ASP A 147 -12.71 24.58 0.74
CA ASP A 147 -13.01 25.47 1.88
C ASP A 147 -11.87 26.47 2.13
N GLU A 148 -10.62 26.03 2.07
CA GLU A 148 -9.45 26.91 2.20
C GLU A 148 -9.39 27.93 1.04
N ARG A 149 -9.72 27.52 -0.19
CA ARG A 149 -9.77 28.43 -1.34
C ARG A 149 -10.87 29.48 -1.19
N GLU A 150 -12.09 29.08 -0.84
CA GLU A 150 -13.22 30.00 -0.64
C GLU A 150 -12.91 30.99 0.50
N ARG A 151 -12.28 30.52 1.57
CA ARG A 151 -11.83 31.37 2.67
C ARG A 151 -10.75 32.37 2.23
N GLU A 152 -9.76 31.93 1.45
CA GLU A 152 -8.70 32.80 0.93
C GLU A 152 -9.30 33.89 0.04
N GLU A 153 -10.26 33.54 -0.83
CA GLU A 153 -10.99 34.49 -1.67
C GLU A 153 -11.80 35.52 -0.84
N LEU A 154 -12.37 35.10 0.29
CA LEU A 154 -13.15 35.98 1.18
C LEU A 154 -12.30 36.86 2.10
N THR A 155 -11.18 36.33 2.61
CA THR A 155 -10.39 36.99 3.67
C THR A 155 -9.08 37.61 3.17
N GLY A 156 -8.60 37.20 2.00
CA GLY A 156 -7.29 37.58 1.46
C GLY A 156 -6.10 37.03 2.26
N LEU A 157 -6.34 36.18 3.26
CA LEU A 157 -5.30 35.63 4.13
C LEU A 157 -4.97 34.19 3.74
N THR A 158 -3.70 33.95 3.41
CA THR A 158 -3.15 32.61 3.25
C THR A 158 -2.75 32.04 4.60
N ARG A 159 -3.13 30.78 4.86
CA ARG A 159 -2.80 30.08 6.11
C ARG A 159 -1.41 29.43 6.02
N GLU A 160 -0.69 29.36 7.14
CA GLU A 160 0.48 28.49 7.31
C GLU A 160 0.05 27.03 7.13
N GLY A 161 0.48 26.42 6.01
CA GLY A 161 -0.02 25.10 5.59
C GLY A 161 0.13 24.81 4.09
N ALA A 162 0.75 25.70 3.32
CA ALA A 162 0.95 25.53 1.87
C ALA A 162 1.51 24.14 1.50
N THR A 163 2.52 23.65 2.25
CA THR A 163 3.10 22.31 2.02
C THR A 163 2.09 21.18 2.22
N VAL A 164 1.26 21.25 3.26
CA VAL A 164 0.20 20.26 3.52
C VAL A 164 -0.88 20.33 2.44
N ASN A 165 -1.24 21.54 1.97
CA ASN A 165 -2.21 21.71 0.90
C ASN A 165 -1.69 21.21 -0.45
N ILE A 166 -0.40 21.42 -0.76
CA ILE A 166 0.24 20.83 -1.94
C ILE A 166 0.19 19.30 -1.85
N LEU A 167 0.53 18.74 -0.69
CA LEU A 167 0.48 17.30 -0.46
C LEU A 167 -0.94 16.74 -0.66
N LYS A 168 -1.96 17.37 -0.08
CA LYS A 168 -3.38 17.02 -0.29
C LYS A 168 -3.75 17.08 -1.77
N LYS A 169 -3.38 18.15 -2.48
CA LYS A 169 -3.65 18.31 -3.93
C LYS A 169 -3.01 17.18 -4.74
N ASN A 170 -1.74 16.87 -4.47
CA ASN A 170 -1.02 15.80 -5.15
C ASN A 170 -1.65 14.42 -4.87
N THR A 171 -2.07 14.16 -3.63
CA THR A 171 -2.78 12.93 -3.26
C THR A 171 -4.11 12.79 -4.00
N VAL A 172 -4.93 13.85 -4.03
CA VAL A 172 -6.21 13.86 -4.76
C VAL A 172 -5.98 13.60 -6.25
N ALA A 173 -5.02 14.30 -6.86
CA ALA A 173 -4.70 14.13 -8.27
C ALA A 173 -4.23 12.70 -8.60
N LEU A 174 -3.43 12.09 -7.72
CA LEU A 174 -2.94 10.73 -7.89
C LEU A 174 -4.08 9.70 -7.81
N ILE A 175 -4.97 9.81 -6.83
CA ILE A 175 -6.13 8.92 -6.68
C ILE A 175 -7.06 9.05 -7.89
N ASP A 176 -7.32 10.27 -8.36
CA ASP A 176 -8.09 10.52 -9.59
C ASP A 176 -7.42 9.87 -10.81
N LYS A 177 -6.09 10.00 -10.93
CA LYS A 177 -5.31 9.44 -12.04
C LYS A 177 -5.42 7.90 -12.06
N ILE A 178 -5.24 7.26 -10.90
CA ILE A 178 -5.40 5.80 -10.74
C ILE A 178 -6.84 5.39 -11.07
N ASN A 179 -7.84 6.06 -10.51
CA ASN A 179 -9.24 5.69 -10.76
C ASN A 179 -9.66 5.80 -12.23
N ARG A 180 -9.11 6.76 -12.99
CA ARG A 180 -9.42 6.93 -14.42
C ARG A 180 -8.71 5.92 -15.31
N LYS A 181 -7.41 5.67 -15.06
CA LYS A 181 -6.57 4.88 -15.98
C LYS A 181 -6.51 3.40 -15.61
N SER A 182 -6.96 3.02 -14.41
CA SER A 182 -6.89 1.65 -13.88
C SER A 182 -8.25 0.93 -13.87
N THR A 183 -9.06 1.11 -14.91
CA THR A 183 -10.33 0.38 -15.10
C THR A 183 -10.23 -1.15 -15.00
N PRO A 184 -9.12 -1.80 -15.42
CA PRO A 184 -8.97 -3.25 -15.23
C PRO A 184 -8.39 -3.65 -13.85
N LEU A 185 -7.80 -2.71 -13.09
CA LEU A 185 -7.20 -3.02 -11.78
C LEU A 185 -8.25 -3.14 -10.68
N GLY A 186 -8.11 -4.17 -9.86
CA GLY A 186 -8.85 -4.31 -8.61
C GLY A 186 -8.38 -3.33 -7.53
N LYS A 187 -9.12 -3.26 -6.44
CA LYS A 187 -8.84 -2.31 -5.34
C LYS A 187 -7.47 -2.53 -4.68
N ASP A 188 -7.01 -3.78 -4.59
CA ASP A 188 -5.71 -4.08 -3.98
C ASP A 188 -4.56 -3.72 -4.92
N ASP A 189 -4.74 -3.95 -6.22
CA ASP A 189 -3.77 -3.53 -7.25
C ASP A 189 -3.65 -1.99 -7.29
N LYS A 190 -4.78 -1.26 -7.14
CA LYS A 190 -4.78 0.20 -7.00
C LYS A 190 -4.05 0.67 -5.74
N TRP A 191 -4.27 -0.01 -4.61
CA TRP A 191 -3.56 0.26 -3.36
C TRP A 191 -2.04 0.09 -3.53
N GLN A 192 -1.61 -1.05 -4.09
CA GLN A 192 -0.20 -1.32 -4.36
C GLN A 192 0.42 -0.24 -5.24
N LEU A 193 -0.27 0.14 -6.32
CA LEU A 193 0.20 1.17 -7.24
C LEU A 193 0.35 2.53 -6.56
N PHE A 194 -0.63 2.93 -5.74
CA PHE A 194 -0.58 4.16 -4.97
C PHE A 194 0.58 4.17 -3.96
N MET A 195 0.81 3.07 -3.25
CA MET A 195 1.94 2.95 -2.32
C MET A 195 3.29 3.06 -3.05
N CYS A 196 3.43 2.43 -4.22
CA CYS A 196 4.64 2.53 -5.03
C CYS A 196 4.91 3.97 -5.50
N ILE A 197 3.88 4.64 -6.03
CA ILE A 197 4.03 6.00 -6.55
C ILE A 197 4.31 6.99 -5.43
N THR A 198 3.62 6.88 -4.29
CA THR A 198 3.88 7.76 -3.14
C THR A 198 5.25 7.54 -2.52
N ALA A 199 5.80 6.32 -2.60
CA ALA A 199 7.18 6.04 -2.22
C ALA A 199 8.17 6.72 -3.20
N ARG A 200 7.98 6.53 -4.52
CA ARG A 200 8.77 7.21 -5.57
C ARG A 200 8.77 8.72 -5.43
N ASP A 201 7.60 9.31 -5.23
CA ASP A 201 7.43 10.76 -5.19
C ASP A 201 7.83 11.35 -3.82
N ARG A 202 8.41 10.54 -2.91
CA ARG A 202 8.85 10.93 -1.55
C ARG A 202 7.73 11.50 -0.69
N MET A 203 6.49 11.12 -1.00
CA MET A 203 5.28 11.60 -0.34
C MET A 203 4.83 10.68 0.79
N LEU A 204 5.23 9.41 0.79
CA LEU A 204 4.69 8.38 1.67
C LEU A 204 4.76 8.75 3.17
N HIS A 205 5.94 9.11 3.69
CA HIS A 205 6.10 9.51 5.10
C HIS A 205 5.36 10.82 5.43
N ARG A 206 5.29 11.76 4.48
CA ARG A 206 4.63 13.07 4.68
C ARG A 206 3.12 12.94 4.71
N LEU A 207 2.56 12.00 3.93
CA LEU A 207 1.14 11.77 3.79
C LEU A 207 0.48 11.28 5.09
N LEU A 208 1.23 10.61 5.96
CA LEU A 208 0.71 10.03 7.20
C LEU A 208 0.10 11.06 8.15
N LEU A 209 0.67 12.27 8.24
CA LEU A 209 0.13 13.30 9.13
C LEU A 209 -1.23 13.85 8.64
N PRO A 210 -1.41 14.24 7.37
CA PRO A 210 -2.72 14.54 6.82
C PRO A 210 -3.73 13.40 6.94
N LEU A 211 -3.30 12.15 6.80
CA LEU A 211 -4.16 10.98 7.00
C LEU A 211 -4.62 10.86 8.45
N HIS A 212 -3.72 11.01 9.42
CA HIS A 212 -4.06 11.00 10.84
C HIS A 212 -5.12 12.07 11.20
N GLN A 213 -5.02 13.26 10.60
CA GLN A 213 -5.94 14.39 10.80
C GLN A 213 -7.27 14.25 10.05
N CYS A 214 -7.41 13.25 9.18
CA CYS A 214 -8.61 13.01 8.38
C CYS A 214 -9.75 12.44 9.23
N ALA A 215 -10.98 12.93 9.04
CA ALA A 215 -12.14 12.42 9.77
C ALA A 215 -12.43 10.97 9.37
N ALA A 216 -12.19 10.58 8.13
CA ALA A 216 -12.26 9.20 7.65
C ALA A 216 -11.40 8.25 8.50
N SER A 217 -10.19 8.68 8.91
CA SER A 217 -9.33 7.88 9.78
C SER A 217 -9.97 7.68 11.15
N THR A 218 -10.54 8.74 11.74
CA THR A 218 -11.25 8.66 13.02
C THR A 218 -12.45 7.70 12.96
N GLN A 219 -13.18 7.71 11.85
CA GLN A 219 -14.36 6.86 11.67
C GLN A 219 -14.00 5.39 11.42
N LEU A 220 -12.91 5.14 10.68
CA LEU A 220 -12.61 3.82 10.12
C LEU A 220 -11.50 3.07 10.83
N TYR A 221 -10.82 3.70 11.78
CA TYR A 221 -9.78 3.07 12.56
C TYR A 221 -10.07 3.10 14.06
N GLU A 222 -9.58 2.10 14.76
CA GLU A 222 -9.46 2.07 16.21
C GLU A 222 -8.34 3.01 16.67
N ASP A 223 -8.46 3.52 17.90
CA ASP A 223 -7.50 4.49 18.45
C ASP A 223 -6.09 3.89 18.65
N SER A 224 -6.00 2.57 18.80
CA SER A 224 -4.75 1.80 18.88
C SER A 224 -4.12 1.48 17.52
N SER A 225 -4.71 1.92 16.40
CA SER A 225 -4.14 1.69 15.07
C SER A 225 -2.91 2.55 14.81
N PHE A 226 -2.06 2.15 13.86
CA PHE A 226 -0.89 2.95 13.45
C PHE A 226 -1.24 4.35 12.94
N ILE A 227 -2.42 4.51 12.32
CA ILE A 227 -2.87 5.79 11.77
C ILE A 227 -3.44 6.71 12.86
N ARG A 228 -3.99 6.14 13.94
CA ARG A 228 -4.66 6.90 15.02
C ARG A 228 -3.77 7.13 16.24
N ASP A 229 -2.94 6.16 16.62
CA ASP A 229 -2.04 6.29 17.75
C ASP A 229 -0.88 7.24 17.40
N PRO A 230 -0.72 8.39 18.10
CA PRO A 230 0.29 9.37 17.75
C PRO A 230 1.73 8.87 17.89
N GLN A 231 2.00 7.91 18.79
CA GLN A 231 3.34 7.36 18.97
C GLN A 231 3.68 6.40 17.82
N LEU A 232 2.77 5.46 17.51
CA LEU A 232 2.94 4.54 16.38
C LEU A 232 3.06 5.31 15.06
N LEU A 233 2.27 6.38 14.88
CA LEU A 233 2.34 7.24 13.71
C LEU A 233 3.71 7.91 13.57
N ARG A 234 4.26 8.45 14.68
CA ARG A 234 5.60 9.06 14.68
C ARG A 234 6.68 8.06 14.31
N ASP A 235 6.64 6.87 14.90
CA ASP A 235 7.61 5.81 14.62
C ASP A 235 7.52 5.38 13.15
N LEU A 236 6.29 5.25 12.61
CA LEU A 236 6.05 4.94 11.21
C LEU A 236 6.60 6.03 10.27
N ILE A 237 6.37 7.32 10.57
CA ILE A 237 6.91 8.44 9.81
C ILE A 237 8.44 8.38 9.78
N ASN A 238 9.08 8.17 10.94
CA ASN A 238 10.53 8.12 11.05
C ASN A 238 11.13 6.96 10.24
N VAL A 239 10.54 5.77 10.33
CA VAL A 239 10.99 4.59 9.57
C VAL A 239 10.87 4.84 8.08
N LEU A 240 9.74 5.37 7.59
CA LEU A 240 9.53 5.62 6.16
C LEU A 240 10.32 6.82 5.63
N ALA A 241 10.67 7.79 6.49
CA ALA A 241 11.53 8.91 6.09
C ALA A 241 12.93 8.44 5.68
N THR A 242 13.41 7.31 6.21
CA THR A 242 14.76 6.78 5.88
C THR A 242 14.94 6.42 4.41
N ILE A 243 13.86 6.11 3.69
CA ILE A 243 13.91 5.80 2.25
C ILE A 243 13.57 7.00 1.37
N ALA A 244 13.20 8.15 1.96
CA ALA A 244 12.83 9.35 1.22
C ALA A 244 14.01 9.98 0.47
N ASP A 245 15.24 9.73 0.91
CA ASP A 245 16.43 10.28 0.26
C ASP A 245 16.84 9.51 -1.00
N PHE A 246 16.31 8.30 -1.21
CA PHE A 246 16.64 7.48 -2.37
C PHE A 246 15.75 7.81 -3.57
N ASP A 247 16.28 7.55 -4.76
CA ASP A 247 15.55 7.72 -6.02
C ASP A 247 14.92 6.39 -6.45
N ILE A 248 13.67 6.19 -6.08
CA ILE A 248 12.92 4.94 -6.35
C ILE A 248 12.43 4.97 -7.79
N VAL A 249 13.08 4.21 -8.65
CA VAL A 249 12.66 4.02 -10.04
C VAL A 249 11.69 2.84 -10.11
N LEU A 250 10.46 3.09 -10.58
CA LEU A 250 9.46 2.05 -10.81
C LEU A 250 9.57 1.54 -12.24
N GLU A 251 9.38 0.23 -12.43
CA GLU A 251 9.31 -0.36 -13.77
C GLU A 251 8.02 0.05 -14.50
N ASP A 252 8.09 0.24 -15.81
CA ASP A 252 6.94 0.52 -16.69
C ASP A 252 5.82 -0.53 -16.58
N SER A 253 6.17 -1.75 -16.12
CA SER A 253 5.21 -2.81 -15.85
C SER A 253 4.23 -2.40 -14.74
N LEU A 254 4.72 -1.76 -13.67
CA LEU A 254 3.95 -1.28 -12.53
C LEU A 254 3.21 0.02 -12.83
N THR A 255 3.83 0.94 -13.58
CA THR A 255 3.21 2.22 -13.96
C THR A 255 2.40 2.14 -15.24
N ARG A 256 2.25 0.93 -15.83
CA ARG A 256 1.57 0.73 -17.11
C ARG A 256 0.20 1.39 -17.13
N GLY A 257 0.04 2.35 -18.05
CA GLY A 257 -1.19 3.10 -18.22
C GLY A 257 -1.26 4.38 -17.38
N LEU A 258 -0.33 4.66 -16.46
CA LEU A 258 -0.24 5.95 -15.76
C LEU A 258 0.73 6.93 -16.42
N ASP A 259 1.73 6.45 -17.13
CA ASP A 259 2.66 7.32 -17.85
C ASP A 259 1.93 8.12 -18.94
N ASP A 260 2.25 9.41 -19.04
CA ASP A 260 1.69 10.34 -20.03
C ASP A 260 2.56 10.35 -21.30
#